data_AF-A0A076HE36-F1
#
_entry.id   AF-A0A076HE36-F1
#
_cell.length_a   1.000
_cell.length_b   1.000
_cell.length_c   1.000
_cell.angle_alpha   90.00
_cell.angle_beta   90.00
_cell.angle_gamma   90.00
#
_symmetry.space_group_name_H-M   'P 1'
#
loop_
_entity.id
_entity.type
_entity.pdbx_description
1 polymer ?
#
loop_
_entity_poly.entity_id
_entity_poly.type
_entity_poly.pdbx_seq_one_letter_code
_entity_poly.pdbx_strand_id
1 'polypeptide(L)' 'MPLTAPALAQMKFVLQYQDQFGKWHRYQEKHNESDAYRTAKSRAAATGKRFRIVDDDARLVDLVDP' A
#
# COMPACT_ATOMS: atom_id res chain seq x y z
N MET A 1 -9.42 -17.58 -32.57
CA MET A 1 -10.04 -16.95 -31.39
C MET A 1 -8.91 -16.70 -30.40
N PRO A 2 -8.49 -15.45 -30.12
CA PRO A 2 -7.36 -15.24 -29.23
C PRO A 2 -7.81 -15.37 -27.78
N LEU A 3 -6.99 -16.10 -27.02
CA LEU A 3 -7.13 -16.42 -25.61
C LEU A 3 -7.16 -15.13 -24.79
N THR A 4 -8.25 -14.91 -24.05
CA THR A 4 -8.30 -13.93 -22.97
C THR A 4 -7.22 -14.31 -21.96
N ALA A 5 -6.13 -13.54 -21.93
CA ALA A 5 -5.17 -13.62 -20.84
C ALA A 5 -5.96 -13.51 -19.53
N PRO A 6 -5.76 -14.41 -18.53
CA PRO A 6 -6.33 -14.17 -17.23
C PRO A 6 -5.80 -12.81 -16.81
N ALA A 7 -6.73 -11.90 -16.50
CA ALA A 7 -6.42 -10.58 -15.99
C ALA A 7 -5.26 -10.76 -15.02
N LEU A 8 -4.12 -10.13 -15.33
CA LEU A 8 -3.00 -10.02 -14.41
C LEU A 8 -3.66 -9.81 -13.05
N ALA A 9 -3.48 -10.77 -12.13
CA ALA A 9 -3.83 -10.57 -10.74
C ALA A 9 -2.91 -9.44 -10.33
N GLN A 10 -3.37 -8.22 -10.58
CA GLN A 10 -2.62 -6.99 -10.39
C GLN A 10 -2.61 -6.85 -8.89
N MET A 11 -1.55 -7.37 -8.29
CA MET A 11 -1.27 -7.31 -6.87
C MET A 11 -1.29 -5.83 -6.48
N LYS A 12 -2.44 -5.38 -5.97
CA LYS A 12 -2.73 -3.98 -5.70
C LYS A 12 -2.46 -3.73 -4.24
N PHE A 13 -1.33 -3.11 -3.98
CA PHE A 13 -0.91 -2.64 -2.68
C PHE A 13 -1.48 -1.24 -2.44
N VAL A 14 -2.42 -1.15 -1.53
CA VAL A 14 -2.99 0.08 -1.05
C VAL A 14 -2.21 0.55 0.17
N LEU A 15 -1.51 1.67 0.02
CA LEU A 15 -0.89 2.37 1.14
C LEU A 15 -1.94 3.17 1.88
N GLN A 16 -1.95 3.04 3.19
CA GLN A 16 -2.73 3.87 4.10
C GLN A 16 -1.81 4.41 5.19
N TYR A 17 -2.04 5.63 5.65
CA TYR A 17 -1.31 6.20 6.78
C TYR A 17 -2.24 6.51 7.93
N GLN A 18 -1.71 6.42 9.13
CA GLN A 18 -2.42 6.85 10.33
C GLN A 18 -2.14 8.33 10.57
N ASP A 19 -3.19 9.12 10.68
CA ASP A 19 -3.10 10.52 11.05
C ASP A 19 -2.95 10.69 12.58
N GLN A 20 -2.62 11.90 13.04
CA GLN A 20 -2.41 12.21 14.47
C GLN A 20 -3.66 11.98 15.34
N PHE A 21 -4.84 11.93 14.71
CA PHE A 21 -6.12 11.61 15.34
C PHE A 21 -6.44 10.09 15.35
N GLY A 22 -5.50 9.23 14.95
CA GLY A 22 -5.70 7.77 14.89
C GLY A 22 -6.52 7.30 13.69
N LYS A 23 -6.83 8.19 12.74
CA LYS A 23 -7.60 7.85 11.53
C LYS A 23 -6.70 7.33 10.42
N TRP A 24 -7.05 6.19 9.85
CA TRP A 24 -6.38 5.64 8.67
C TRP A 24 -6.89 6.31 7.40
N HIS A 25 -5.99 6.91 6.64
CA HIS A 25 -6.28 7.57 5.37
C HIS A 25 -5.58 6.83 4.24
N ARG A 26 -6.35 6.53 3.17
CA ARG A 26 -5.81 5.95 1.95
C ARG A 26 -4.91 6.97 1.27
N TYR A 27 -3.66 6.60 1.03
CA TYR A 27 -2.68 7.47 0.39
C TYR A 27 -2.60 7.22 -1.10
N GLN A 28 -2.21 6.01 -1.47
CA GLN A 28 -1.95 5.67 -2.87
C GLN A 28 -2.07 4.17 -3.08
N GLU A 29 -2.50 3.80 -4.26
CA GLU A 29 -2.58 2.41 -4.72
C GLU A 29 -1.38 2.16 -5.64
N LYS A 30 -0.68 1.05 -5.43
CA LYS A 30 0.50 0.64 -6.17
C LYS A 30 0.32 -0.80 -6.62
N HIS A 31 0.87 -1.13 -7.77
CA HIS A 31 0.78 -2.47 -8.34
C HIS A 31 2.08 -3.27 -8.11
N ASN A 32 3.00 -2.72 -7.31
CA ASN A 32 4.32 -3.29 -7.02
C ASN A 32 4.63 -3.10 -5.52
N GLU A 33 4.88 -4.21 -4.83
CA GLU A 33 5.13 -4.26 -3.39
C GLU A 33 6.39 -3.50 -2.99
N SER A 34 7.48 -3.64 -3.77
CA SER A 34 8.77 -3.02 -3.45
C SER A 34 8.71 -1.49 -3.52
N ASP A 35 7.98 -0.96 -4.51
CA ASP A 35 7.71 0.47 -4.64
C ASP A 35 6.78 0.99 -3.54
N ALA A 36 5.76 0.19 -3.19
CA ALA A 36 4.86 0.48 -2.08
C ALA A 36 5.64 0.61 -0.78
N TYR A 37 6.53 -0.35 -0.48
CA TYR A 37 7.34 -0.35 0.72
C TYR A 37 8.31 0.83 0.78
N ARG A 38 9.02 1.13 -0.32
CA ARG A 38 9.91 2.30 -0.41
C ARG A 38 9.16 3.60 -0.17
N THR A 39 8.00 3.75 -0.80
CA THR A 39 7.17 4.95 -0.66
C THR A 39 6.63 5.07 0.76
N ALA A 40 6.11 3.99 1.32
CA ALA A 40 5.62 3.94 2.70
C ALA A 40 6.72 4.30 3.70
N LYS A 41 7.93 3.74 3.56
CA LYS A 41 9.07 4.03 4.44
C LYS A 41 9.56 5.46 4.34
N SER A 42 9.75 5.95 3.12
CA SER A 42 10.15 7.34 2.91
C SER A 42 9.10 8.32 3.44
N ARG A 43 7.82 8.02 3.25
CA ARG A 43 6.72 8.84 3.77
C ARG A 43 6.54 8.71 5.27
N ALA A 44 6.74 7.54 5.86
CA ALA A 44 6.70 7.34 7.31
C ALA A 44 7.76 8.21 7.98
N ALA A 45 9.01 8.13 7.51
CA ALA A 45 10.11 8.96 7.99
C ALA A 45 9.86 10.47 7.77
N ALA A 46 9.32 10.86 6.61
CA ALA A 46 9.08 12.27 6.30
C ALA A 46 7.87 12.88 7.04
N THR A 47 6.84 12.07 7.33
CA THR A 47 5.59 12.54 7.95
C THR A 47 5.57 12.26 9.45
N GLY A 48 6.47 11.43 9.98
CA GLY A 48 6.47 10.96 11.35
C GLY A 48 5.24 10.11 11.69
N LYS A 49 4.63 9.48 10.69
CA LYS A 49 3.36 8.74 10.80
C LYS A 49 3.55 7.28 10.45
N ARG A 50 2.75 6.40 11.06
CA ARG A 50 2.70 4.97 10.69
C ARG A 50 2.01 4.79 9.35
N PHE A 51 2.64 4.05 8.46
CA PHE A 51 2.05 3.62 7.20
C PHE A 51 1.74 2.12 7.29
N ARG A 52 0.63 1.71 6.69
CA ARG A 52 0.28 0.30 6.49
C ARG A 52 0.06 0.05 5.01
N ILE A 53 0.47 -1.11 4.55
CA ILE A 53 0.27 -1.59 3.20
C ILE A 53 -0.76 -2.71 3.30
N VAL A 54 -1.87 -2.57 2.57
CA VAL A 54 -2.88 -3.62 2.45
C VAL A 54 -3.02 -4.04 1.00
N ASP A 55 -3.34 -5.30 0.75
CA ASP A 55 -3.58 -5.83 -0.59
C ASP A 55 -5.03 -5.54 -1.05
N ASP A 56 -5.39 -5.92 -2.28
CA ASP A 56 -6.73 -5.79 -2.88
C ASP A 56 -7.80 -6.51 -2.06
N ASP A 57 -7.43 -7.65 -1.46
CA ASP A 57 -8.27 -8.45 -0.56
C ASP A 57 -8.39 -7.83 0.86
N ALA A 58 -7.97 -6.57 1.03
CA ALA A 58 -7.87 -5.86 2.31
C ALA A 58 -6.98 -6.55 3.36
N ARG A 59 -6.13 -7.50 2.94
CA ARG A 59 -5.15 -8.17 3.80
C ARG A 59 -4.01 -7.23 4.12
N LEU A 60 -3.65 -7.16 5.40
CA LEU A 60 -2.43 -6.45 5.81
C LEU A 60 -1.23 -7.19 5.22
N VAL A 61 -0.51 -6.53 4.31
CA VAL A 61 0.74 -7.04 3.75
C VAL A 61 1.88 -6.67 4.68
N ASP A 62 1.95 -5.39 5.03
CA ASP A 62 3.05 -4.87 5.82
C ASP A 62 2.67 -3.63 6.64
N LEU A 63 3.38 -3.39 7.74
CA LEU A 63 3.26 -2.21 8.57
C LEU A 63 4.62 -1.52 8.67
N VAL A 64 4.66 -0.26 8.24
CA VAL A 64 5.86 0.56 8.21
C VAL A 64 5.78 1.61 9.32
N ASP A 65 6.67 1.47 10.30
CA ASP A 65 6.90 2.45 11.37
C ASP A 65 7.83 3.57 10.87
N PRO A 66 7.65 4.84 11.32
CA PRO A 66 8.51 5.97 10.96
C PRO A 66 9.96 5.84 11.43
#